data_AF-A0A9P0CKR3-F1
#
_entry.id   AF-A0A9P0CKR3-F1
#
_cell.length_a   1.000
_cell.length_b   1.000
_cell.length_c   1.000
_cell.angle_alpha   90.00
_cell.angle_beta   90.00
_cell.angle_gamma   90.00
#
_symmetry.space_group_name_H-M   'P 1'
#
loop_
_entity.id
_entity.type
_entity.pdbx_description
1 polymer ?
#
loop_
_entity_poly.entity_id
_entity_poly.type
_entity_poly.pdbx_seq_one_letter_code
_entity_poly.pdbx_strand_id
1 'polypeptide(L)'
;MDVLRHVNFGLDSDVVVAFDTSVNITSNQAGIMNKTQEIQETFLPFRNTSNQTSIINSTITCIPPIPSGSSQETYYLYQVYKIKKNLNTSLVVRPLGIWDSINSTKNLKPFWDIENRGDFHQFPIIVGHYDAAADGPMKESEIDIGKTYFVNYFARFLNSSKQFVGYIKLGHRENGEWTDLLDAIQDGNVDISGQGISKTTDRINAMTYSFDILMNSRNIYIEPVESESLRDIFLIPFDSRLILGVAGTGLILSIAMTINNWLHAKFRPQNKESKRREFSESIVWCVGIFTQQGSIWKTRSLTEKNHCNRSFVFDSSYIQFLFGVYYVYFIS
;
A
#
# COMPACT_ATOMS: atom_id res chain seq x y z
N MET A 1 24.54 40.37 -17.56
CA MET A 1 24.04 39.08 -17.03
C MET A 1 23.06 38.39 -17.98
N ASP A 2 22.30 39.11 -18.82
CA ASP A 2 21.48 38.51 -19.90
C ASP A 2 22.26 37.60 -20.88
N VAL A 3 23.57 37.78 -20.97
CA VAL A 3 24.47 36.91 -21.75
C VAL A 3 24.43 35.46 -21.22
N LEU A 4 24.31 35.22 -19.92
CA LEU A 4 24.24 33.86 -19.37
C LEU A 4 22.91 33.15 -19.65
N ARG A 5 21.85 33.90 -19.99
CA ARG A 5 20.55 33.36 -20.37
C ARG A 5 20.53 32.84 -21.82
N HIS A 6 21.28 33.51 -22.70
CA HIS A 6 21.27 33.25 -24.15
C HIS A 6 22.44 32.41 -24.63
N VAL A 7 23.50 32.27 -23.82
CA VAL A 7 24.61 31.41 -24.16
C VAL A 7 24.35 30.02 -23.58
N ASN A 8 24.33 29.01 -24.46
CA ASN A 8 24.33 27.59 -24.12
C ASN A 8 25.68 27.19 -23.51
N PHE A 9 26.06 27.79 -22.38
CA PHE A 9 27.11 27.24 -21.56
C PHE A 9 26.55 25.97 -20.92
N GLY A 10 27.12 24.82 -21.27
CA GLY A 10 26.91 23.54 -20.61
C GLY A 10 27.48 23.57 -19.19
N LEU A 11 26.89 24.40 -18.33
CA LEU A 11 27.13 24.40 -16.89
C LEU A 11 26.49 23.13 -16.34
N ASP A 12 27.25 22.05 -16.43
CA ASP A 12 26.95 20.75 -15.85
C ASP A 12 27.35 20.68 -14.36
N SER A 13 28.03 21.72 -13.87
CA SER A 13 28.61 21.82 -12.52
C SER A 13 28.40 23.21 -11.94
N ASP A 14 28.49 23.31 -10.61
CA ASP A 14 28.48 24.58 -9.91
C ASP A 14 29.70 25.42 -10.30
N VAL A 15 29.50 26.72 -10.50
CA VAL A 15 30.58 27.63 -10.86
C VAL A 15 30.59 28.84 -9.94
N VAL A 16 31.80 29.29 -9.64
CA VAL A 16 32.06 30.51 -8.90
C VAL A 16 32.42 31.59 -9.90
N VAL A 17 31.66 32.67 -9.91
CA VAL A 17 31.92 33.81 -10.78
C VAL A 17 32.41 34.97 -9.92
N ALA A 18 33.56 35.53 -10.29
CA ALA A 18 34.15 36.71 -9.67
C ALA A 18 33.92 37.94 -10.56
N PHE A 19 33.42 39.03 -9.97
CA PHE A 19 33.26 40.32 -10.66
C PHE A 19 34.16 41.37 -10.01
N ASP A 20 34.99 42.01 -10.82
CA ASP A 20 35.81 43.16 -10.41
C ASP A 20 34.92 44.41 -10.23
N THR A 21 35.17 45.16 -9.16
CA THR A 21 34.48 46.41 -8.83
C THR A 21 34.99 47.62 -9.60
N SER A 22 36.09 47.49 -10.34
CA SER A 22 36.62 48.55 -11.21
C SER A 22 35.67 48.94 -12.35
N VAL A 23 34.60 48.17 -12.58
CA VAL A 23 33.53 48.51 -13.53
C VAL A 23 32.64 49.61 -12.94
N ASN A 24 32.97 50.85 -13.29
CA ASN A 24 32.29 52.08 -12.92
C ASN A 24 30.84 52.09 -13.47
N ILE A 25 29.88 51.49 -12.77
CA ILE A 25 28.45 51.68 -13.05
C ILE A 25 28.08 53.06 -12.54
N THR A 26 28.21 54.07 -13.40
CA THR A 26 27.73 55.42 -13.18
C THR A 26 26.21 55.43 -13.00
N SER A 27 25.75 55.27 -11.76
CA SER A 27 24.45 55.81 -11.32
C SER A 27 24.48 56.10 -9.81
N ASN A 28 24.60 57.39 -9.49
CA ASN A 28 24.26 58.08 -8.25
C ASN A 28 24.32 57.28 -6.93
N GLN A 29 25.45 57.46 -6.23
CA GLN A 29 25.69 57.03 -4.86
C GLN A 29 24.86 57.86 -3.87
N ALA A 30 23.70 57.33 -3.49
CA ALA A 30 23.06 57.57 -2.20
C ALA A 30 22.11 56.42 -1.76
N GLY A 31 21.93 55.38 -2.57
CA GLY A 31 20.95 54.29 -2.34
C GLY A 31 21.54 52.88 -2.24
N ILE A 32 22.85 52.72 -2.06
CA ILE A 32 23.52 51.41 -2.21
C ILE A 32 23.16 50.40 -1.10
N MET A 33 22.68 50.83 0.06
CA MET A 33 22.20 49.90 1.09
C MET A 33 20.78 49.36 0.81
N ASN A 34 19.92 50.12 0.13
CA ASN A 34 18.58 49.66 -0.28
C ASN A 34 18.59 48.91 -1.63
N LYS A 35 19.59 49.16 -2.49
CA LYS A 35 19.72 48.45 -3.78
C LYS A 35 20.20 47.00 -3.66
N THR A 36 20.84 46.62 -2.56
CA THR A 36 21.18 45.21 -2.29
C THR A 36 19.94 44.32 -2.18
N GLN A 37 18.82 44.89 -1.72
CA GLN A 37 17.53 44.20 -1.62
C GLN A 37 16.83 44.12 -2.99
N GLU A 38 16.92 45.18 -3.79
CA GLU A 38 16.38 45.24 -5.16
C GLU A 38 17.13 44.31 -6.12
N ILE A 39 18.45 44.21 -5.97
CA ILE A 39 19.31 43.23 -6.64
C ILE A 39 18.89 41.82 -6.21
N GLN A 40 18.73 41.53 -4.91
CA GLN A 40 18.23 40.24 -4.44
C GLN A 40 16.88 39.82 -5.05
N GLU A 41 15.94 40.76 -5.26
CA GLU A 41 14.65 40.48 -5.90
C GLU A 41 14.75 40.22 -7.41
N THR A 42 15.80 40.76 -8.07
CA THR A 42 16.05 40.54 -9.50
C THR A 42 16.75 39.21 -9.80
N PHE A 43 17.26 38.50 -8.79
CA PHE A 43 18.02 37.24 -8.92
C PHE A 43 17.31 36.00 -8.35
N LEU A 44 16.02 36.11 -8.03
CA LEU A 44 15.13 34.96 -7.86
C LEU A 44 15.04 34.18 -9.19
N PRO A 45 14.69 32.88 -9.19
CA PRO A 45 14.61 32.09 -10.43
C PRO A 45 13.79 32.86 -11.45
N PHE A 46 14.36 33.03 -12.64
CA PHE A 46 13.83 33.88 -13.70
C PHE A 46 12.38 33.51 -13.99
N ARG A 47 11.45 34.21 -13.32
CA ARG A 47 10.02 34.01 -13.48
C ARG A 47 9.70 34.53 -14.86
N ASN A 48 9.18 33.66 -15.72
CA ASN A 48 8.81 34.03 -17.08
C ASN A 48 7.58 34.96 -17.00
N THR A 49 7.81 36.26 -16.79
CA THR A 49 6.81 37.29 -16.97
C THR A 49 6.68 37.54 -18.47
N SER A 50 5.79 36.79 -19.11
CA SER A 50 5.19 37.21 -20.36
C SER A 50 4.51 38.56 -20.11
N ASN A 51 5.22 39.65 -20.41
CA ASN A 51 4.76 41.02 -20.65
C ASN A 51 5.81 42.03 -20.15
N GLN A 52 6.98 42.09 -20.81
CA GLN A 52 7.76 43.33 -20.96
C GLN A 52 8.91 43.09 -21.95
N THR A 53 8.59 43.26 -23.23
CA THR A 53 9.59 43.52 -24.25
C THR A 53 10.06 44.96 -24.12
N SER A 54 11.18 45.18 -23.43
CA SER A 54 12.09 46.28 -23.74
C SER A 54 13.48 45.68 -23.98
N ILE A 55 13.80 45.56 -25.26
CA ILE A 55 15.11 45.14 -25.75
C ILE A 55 16.11 46.24 -25.36
N ILE A 56 16.95 46.00 -24.37
CA ILE A 56 18.17 46.78 -24.16
C ILE A 56 19.33 45.93 -24.66
N ASN A 57 19.68 46.13 -25.94
CA ASN A 57 20.91 45.63 -26.52
C ASN A 57 22.10 46.25 -25.78
N SER A 58 22.64 45.56 -24.79
CA SER A 58 23.94 45.89 -24.20
C SER A 58 24.90 44.72 -24.42
N THR A 59 25.60 44.76 -25.56
CA THR A 59 26.78 43.95 -25.83
C THR A 59 27.89 44.43 -24.89
N ILE A 60 28.06 43.74 -23.76
CA ILE A 60 29.18 44.01 -22.85
C ILE A 60 30.40 43.26 -23.39
N THR A 61 31.21 43.96 -24.18
CA THR A 61 32.58 43.55 -24.52
C THR A 61 33.50 43.82 -23.34
N CYS A 62 33.96 42.76 -22.66
CA CYS A 62 34.99 42.85 -21.63
C CYS A 62 36.35 43.11 -22.31
N ILE A 63 36.80 44.36 -22.29
CA ILE A 63 38.19 44.71 -22.58
C ILE A 63 38.94 44.67 -21.24
N PRO A 64 40.00 43.87 -21.07
CA PRO A 64 40.75 43.86 -19.82
C PRO A 64 41.46 45.21 -19.62
N PRO A 65 41.35 45.84 -18.44
CA PRO A 65 42.03 47.10 -18.17
C PRO A 65 43.54 46.88 -17.98
N ILE A 66 44.31 47.83 -18.50
CA ILE A 66 45.77 47.92 -18.37
C ILE A 66 46.11 48.26 -16.91
N PRO A 67 47.12 47.62 -16.28
CA PRO A 67 47.40 47.79 -14.86
C PRO A 67 48.10 49.14 -14.59
N SER A 68 47.37 50.10 -14.06
CA SER A 68 47.93 51.30 -13.42
C SER A 68 47.73 51.21 -11.90
N GLY A 69 48.82 51.40 -11.17
CA GLY A 69 48.99 50.98 -9.77
C GLY A 69 48.00 51.54 -8.75
N SER A 70 47.85 50.74 -7.67
CA SER A 70 47.32 51.07 -6.33
C SER A 70 45.80 51.05 -6.07
N SER A 71 44.96 50.54 -6.97
CA SER A 71 43.59 50.20 -6.59
C SER A 71 43.58 48.84 -5.88
N GLN A 72 43.11 48.80 -4.62
CA GLN A 72 42.84 47.53 -3.93
C GLN A 72 41.88 46.70 -4.78
N GLU A 73 42.36 45.58 -5.31
CA GLU A 73 41.53 44.66 -6.07
C GLU A 73 40.49 44.04 -5.14
N THR A 74 39.22 44.33 -5.41
CA THR A 74 38.09 43.77 -4.67
C THR A 74 37.19 43.07 -5.67
N TYR A 75 36.80 41.83 -5.36
CA TYR A 75 35.99 41.00 -6.22
C TYR A 75 34.73 40.55 -5.48
N TYR A 76 33.57 40.70 -6.12
CA TYR A 76 32.34 40.08 -5.64
C TYR A 76 32.24 38.65 -6.15
N LEU A 77 32.13 37.69 -5.24
CA LEU A 77 32.00 36.27 -5.57
C LEU A 77 30.55 35.83 -5.50
N TYR A 78 30.11 35.14 -6.55
CA TYR A 78 28.79 34.53 -6.64
C TYR A 78 28.93 33.04 -6.95
N GLN A 79 28.18 32.21 -6.23
CA GLN A 79 27.94 30.83 -6.59
C GLN A 79 26.77 30.79 -7.57
N VAL A 80 26.97 30.17 -8.73
CA VAL A 80 25.96 29.99 -9.76
C VAL A 80 25.76 28.51 -10.01
N TYR A 81 24.51 28.05 -9.95
CA TYR A 81 24.15 26.65 -10.19
C TYR A 81 22.77 26.54 -10.82
N LYS A 82 22.41 25.35 -11.31
CA LYS A 82 21.09 25.05 -11.86
C LYS A 82 20.34 24.08 -10.95
N ILE A 83 19.03 24.28 -10.78
CA ILE A 83 18.16 23.28 -10.13
C ILE A 83 17.95 22.09 -11.08
N LYS A 84 17.72 22.34 -12.37
CA LYS A 84 17.60 21.31 -13.41
C LYS A 84 18.69 21.51 -14.46
N LYS A 85 19.54 20.50 -14.62
CA LYS A 85 20.74 20.51 -15.49
C LYS A 85 20.45 21.05 -16.90
N ASN A 86 19.34 20.59 -17.49
CA ASN A 86 18.99 20.86 -18.87
C ASN A 86 18.21 22.18 -19.07
N LEU A 87 17.93 22.95 -18.00
CA LEU A 87 17.11 24.17 -18.08
C LEU A 87 17.84 25.38 -17.51
N ASN A 88 18.19 26.34 -18.38
CA ASN A 88 18.81 27.60 -17.97
C ASN A 88 17.88 28.51 -17.16
N THR A 89 16.56 28.34 -17.29
CA THR A 89 15.57 29.05 -16.46
C THR A 89 15.62 28.66 -15.00
N SER A 90 16.25 27.53 -14.67
CA SER A 90 16.42 27.02 -13.31
C SER A 90 17.70 27.51 -12.62
N LEU A 91 18.38 28.49 -13.22
CA LEU A 91 19.63 29.03 -12.73
C LEU A 91 19.41 29.86 -11.47
N VAL A 92 20.20 29.57 -10.43
CA VAL A 92 20.21 30.24 -9.14
C VAL A 92 21.55 30.91 -8.95
N VAL A 93 21.51 32.19 -8.56
CA VAL A 93 22.70 32.99 -8.27
C VAL A 93 22.70 33.34 -6.79
N ARG A 94 23.75 32.93 -6.08
CA ARG A 94 23.91 33.21 -4.66
C ARG A 94 25.15 34.07 -4.42
N PRO A 95 25.03 35.21 -3.73
CA PRO A 95 26.21 35.97 -3.31
C PRO A 95 26.97 35.23 -2.21
N LEU A 96 28.25 34.96 -2.44
CA LEU A 96 29.16 34.39 -1.43
C LEU A 96 29.78 35.50 -0.58
N GLY A 97 30.06 36.66 -1.16
CA GLY A 97 30.61 37.80 -0.43
C GLY A 97 31.67 38.53 -1.25
N ILE A 98 32.51 39.29 -0.55
CA ILE A 98 33.60 40.07 -1.15
C ILE A 98 34.91 39.37 -0.81
N TRP A 99 35.70 39.12 -1.84
CA TRP A 99 37.12 38.80 -1.70
C TRP A 99 37.93 40.07 -1.92
N ASP A 100 38.91 40.29 -1.06
CA ASP A 100 39.88 41.37 -1.22
C ASP A 100 41.27 40.87 -0.81
N SER A 101 42.32 41.56 -1.21
CA SER A 101 43.70 41.16 -0.90
C SER A 101 44.06 41.16 0.59
N ILE A 102 43.29 41.87 1.43
CA ILE A 102 43.59 42.09 2.86
C ILE A 102 42.90 41.04 3.74
N ASN A 103 41.62 40.82 3.51
CA ASN A 103 40.72 39.92 4.21
C ASN A 103 40.62 38.56 3.53
N SER A 104 41.11 38.42 2.30
CA SER A 104 41.08 37.19 1.50
C SER A 104 39.68 36.57 1.50
N THR A 105 39.52 35.36 2.04
CA THR A 105 38.25 34.62 2.07
C THR A 105 37.48 34.78 3.38
N LYS A 106 37.97 35.55 4.37
CA LYS A 106 37.36 35.62 5.71
C LYS A 106 35.92 36.15 5.70
N ASN A 107 35.59 36.99 4.73
CA ASN A 107 34.26 37.59 4.58
C ASN A 107 33.34 36.80 3.65
N LEU A 108 33.79 35.64 3.15
CA LEU A 108 32.99 34.78 2.27
C LEU A 108 32.12 33.84 3.09
N LYS A 109 30.87 33.73 2.66
CA LYS A 109 29.94 32.69 3.10
C LYS A 109 30.42 31.33 2.56
N PRO A 110 30.16 30.24 3.29
CA PRO A 110 30.50 28.91 2.82
C PRO A 110 29.70 28.56 1.55
N PHE A 111 30.29 27.70 0.73
CA PHE A 111 29.63 27.10 -0.42
C PHE A 111 28.37 26.35 0.00
N TRP A 112 27.34 26.43 -0.84
CA TRP A 112 26.18 25.56 -0.69
C TRP A 112 26.41 24.25 -1.43
N ASP A 113 26.75 23.20 -0.68
CA ASP A 113 26.80 21.84 -1.23
C ASP A 113 25.42 21.41 -1.72
N ILE A 114 25.38 20.53 -2.72
CA ILE A 114 24.13 20.06 -3.33
C ILE A 114 23.15 19.48 -2.31
N GLU A 115 23.64 18.76 -1.31
CA GLU A 115 22.85 18.11 -0.26
C GLU A 115 22.10 19.09 0.64
N ASN A 116 22.62 20.31 0.78
CA ASN A 116 22.03 21.30 1.66
C ASN A 116 21.01 22.19 0.92
N ARG A 117 20.83 22.04 -0.40
CA ARG A 117 19.95 22.89 -1.23
C ARG A 117 18.49 22.50 -1.04
N GLY A 118 17.87 23.05 0.00
CA GLY A 118 16.46 22.80 0.34
C GLY A 118 15.46 23.82 -0.22
N ASP A 119 15.89 24.82 -0.99
CA ASP A 119 15.00 25.87 -1.52
C ASP A 119 15.06 25.92 -3.05
N PHE A 120 13.99 25.47 -3.71
CA PHE A 120 13.85 25.46 -5.15
C PHE A 120 13.13 26.72 -5.67
N HIS A 121 12.83 27.67 -4.78
CA HIS A 121 12.27 28.97 -5.14
C HIS A 121 11.03 28.88 -6.05
N GLN A 122 10.13 27.95 -5.75
CA GLN A 122 8.90 27.66 -6.51
C GLN A 122 9.14 27.07 -7.91
N PHE A 123 10.36 26.64 -8.25
CA PHE A 123 10.62 25.88 -9.46
C PHE A 123 9.80 24.58 -9.45
N PRO A 124 9.14 24.19 -10.56
CA PRO A 124 8.24 23.05 -10.55
C PRO A 124 8.99 21.72 -10.50
N ILE A 125 8.55 20.85 -9.62
CA ILE A 125 8.86 19.42 -9.66
C ILE A 125 7.84 18.74 -10.56
N ILE A 126 8.31 18.02 -11.57
CA ILE A 126 7.48 17.25 -12.50
C ILE A 126 7.23 15.87 -11.90
N VAL A 127 5.96 15.59 -11.64
CA VAL A 127 5.48 14.40 -10.94
C VAL A 127 4.75 13.50 -11.93
N GLY A 128 5.32 12.32 -12.17
CA GLY A 128 4.74 11.34 -13.06
C GLY A 128 3.69 10.47 -12.36
N HIS A 129 2.52 10.37 -12.96
CA HIS A 129 1.42 9.51 -12.51
C HIS A 129 1.08 8.54 -13.64
N TYR A 130 0.77 7.28 -13.31
CA TYR A 130 0.24 6.36 -14.31
C TYR A 130 -1.18 5.91 -13.98
N ASP A 131 -2.07 6.02 -14.94
CA ASP A 131 -3.45 5.56 -14.89
C ASP A 131 -3.89 5.25 -16.33
N ALA A 132 -4.72 4.24 -16.54
CA ALA A 132 -5.14 3.82 -17.88
C ALA A 132 -5.86 4.93 -18.66
N ALA A 133 -6.40 5.94 -17.97
CA ALA A 133 -7.05 7.12 -18.55
C ALA A 133 -6.18 8.38 -18.54
N ALA A 134 -4.96 8.33 -17.97
CA ALA A 134 -4.09 9.48 -17.84
C ALA A 134 -3.13 9.57 -19.04
N ASP A 135 -3.29 10.62 -19.84
CA ASP A 135 -2.36 10.93 -20.93
C ASP A 135 -2.09 12.45 -20.97
N GLY A 136 -0.86 12.83 -20.63
CA GLY A 136 -0.42 14.23 -20.67
C GLY A 136 -0.66 15.02 -19.37
N PRO A 137 -0.76 16.36 -19.43
CA PRO A 137 -0.83 17.20 -18.24
C PRO A 137 -2.07 16.89 -17.38
N MET A 138 -1.87 16.66 -16.09
CA MET A 138 -2.96 16.35 -15.15
C MET A 138 -3.16 17.47 -14.14
N LYS A 139 -4.40 17.64 -13.68
CA LYS A 139 -4.70 18.51 -12.54
C LYS A 139 -4.56 17.73 -11.25
N GLU A 140 -4.12 18.41 -10.19
CA GLU A 140 -4.04 17.78 -8.85
C GLU A 140 -5.40 17.25 -8.38
N SER A 141 -6.51 17.88 -8.77
CA SER A 141 -7.87 17.45 -8.45
C SER A 141 -8.27 16.10 -9.05
N GLU A 142 -7.56 15.65 -10.08
CA GLU A 142 -7.82 14.36 -10.75
C GLU A 142 -7.07 13.22 -10.07
N ILE A 143 -6.19 13.52 -9.11
CA ILE A 143 -5.35 12.56 -8.42
C ILE A 143 -5.93 12.31 -7.02
N ASP A 144 -6.02 11.04 -6.65
CA ASP A 144 -6.43 10.64 -5.32
C ASP A 144 -5.57 11.32 -4.24
N ILE A 145 -6.24 11.90 -3.24
CA ILE A 145 -5.64 12.65 -2.12
C ILE A 145 -4.60 11.79 -1.39
N GLY A 146 -4.84 10.47 -1.27
CA GLY A 146 -3.89 9.55 -0.65
C GLY A 146 -2.55 9.49 -1.38
N LYS A 147 -2.55 9.67 -2.71
CA LYS A 147 -1.35 9.60 -3.56
C LYS A 147 -0.60 10.94 -3.63
N THR A 148 -1.24 12.06 -3.33
CA THR A 148 -0.61 13.40 -3.38
C THR A 148 0.08 13.80 -2.08
N TYR A 149 -0.14 13.08 -0.97
CA TYR A 149 0.41 13.44 0.34
C TYR A 149 1.95 13.56 0.34
N PHE A 150 2.64 12.54 -0.19
CA PHE A 150 4.11 12.55 -0.25
C PHE A 150 4.64 13.65 -1.17
N VAL A 151 4.01 13.84 -2.33
CA VAL A 151 4.38 14.90 -3.27
C VAL A 151 4.22 16.27 -2.62
N ASN A 152 3.12 16.48 -1.88
CA ASN A 152 2.85 17.73 -1.17
C ASN A 152 3.85 17.97 -0.03
N TYR A 153 4.28 16.91 0.65
CA TYR A 153 5.36 17.00 1.63
C TYR A 153 6.66 17.46 0.98
N PHE A 154 7.10 16.82 -0.10
CA PHE A 154 8.35 17.20 -0.79
C PHE A 154 8.28 18.60 -1.39
N ALA A 155 7.16 18.96 -2.01
CA ALA A 155 6.99 20.29 -2.59
C ALA A 155 7.08 21.40 -1.52
N ARG A 156 6.50 21.18 -0.34
CA ARG A 156 6.62 22.11 0.78
C ARG A 156 8.03 22.14 1.36
N PHE A 157 8.63 20.96 1.53
CA PHE A 157 9.97 20.81 2.09
C PHE A 157 11.04 21.48 1.21
N LEU A 158 10.92 21.33 -0.12
CA LEU A 158 11.83 21.91 -1.10
C LEU A 158 11.45 23.33 -1.54
N ASN A 159 10.39 23.92 -0.96
CA ASN A 159 9.80 25.18 -1.43
C ASN A 159 9.60 25.21 -2.96
N SER A 160 9.10 24.12 -3.53
CA SER A 160 8.92 23.95 -4.97
C SER A 160 7.44 24.10 -5.35
N SER A 161 7.19 24.42 -6.62
CA SER A 161 5.86 24.15 -7.19
C SER A 161 5.81 22.70 -7.67
N LYS A 162 4.63 22.26 -8.12
CA LYS A 162 4.40 20.87 -8.56
C LYS A 162 3.60 20.88 -9.86
N GLN A 163 3.95 19.99 -10.77
CA GLN A 163 3.26 19.78 -12.02
C GLN A 163 3.06 18.28 -12.20
N PHE A 164 1.82 17.85 -12.47
CA PHE A 164 1.52 16.44 -12.67
C PHE A 164 1.43 16.11 -14.15
N VAL A 165 2.02 14.98 -14.53
CA VAL A 165 1.98 14.43 -15.88
C VAL A 165 1.54 12.99 -15.81
N GLY A 166 0.49 12.68 -16.55
CA GLY A 166 -0.15 11.39 -16.68
C GLY A 166 0.45 10.54 -17.79
N TYR A 167 0.55 9.25 -17.51
CA TYR A 167 1.00 8.21 -18.43
C TYR A 167 0.02 7.03 -18.39
N ILE A 168 -0.21 6.39 -19.53
CA ILE A 168 -1.20 5.29 -19.62
C ILE A 168 -0.73 4.07 -18.82
N LYS A 169 0.58 3.84 -18.78
CA LYS A 169 1.20 2.67 -18.13
C LYS A 169 2.39 3.09 -17.27
N LEU A 170 2.72 2.25 -16.30
CA LEU A 170 3.97 2.39 -15.54
C LEU A 170 5.18 2.34 -16.48
N GLY A 171 5.17 1.41 -17.43
CA GLY A 171 6.30 1.16 -18.30
C GLY A 171 6.94 -0.20 -18.07
N HIS A 172 7.51 -0.74 -19.13
CA HIS A 172 8.23 -2.01 -19.14
C HIS A 172 9.43 -1.90 -20.08
N ARG A 173 10.30 -2.91 -20.08
CA ARG A 173 11.47 -2.92 -20.94
C ARG A 173 11.13 -3.61 -22.25
N GLU A 174 11.22 -2.89 -23.36
CA GLU A 174 11.01 -3.40 -24.71
C GLU A 174 12.29 -3.14 -25.53
N ASN A 175 12.87 -4.19 -26.11
CA ASN A 175 14.13 -4.11 -26.88
C ASN A 175 15.32 -3.43 -26.16
N GLY A 176 15.32 -3.46 -24.83
CA GLY A 176 16.39 -2.90 -24.01
C GLY A 176 16.13 -1.47 -23.51
N GLU A 177 15.11 -0.79 -24.05
CA GLU A 177 14.66 0.55 -23.68
C GLU A 177 13.44 0.47 -22.77
N TRP A 178 13.24 1.48 -21.92
CA TRP A 178 12.04 1.56 -21.09
C TRP A 178 10.92 2.23 -21.87
N THR A 179 9.67 2.02 -21.44
CA THR A 179 8.49 2.67 -22.02
C THR A 179 7.76 3.53 -21.00
N ASP A 180 6.91 4.44 -21.48
CA ASP A 180 5.94 5.22 -20.70
C ASP A 180 6.57 6.01 -19.53
N LEU A 181 6.00 5.91 -18.32
CA LEU A 181 6.49 6.65 -17.15
C LEU A 181 7.93 6.28 -16.78
N LEU A 182 8.31 5.00 -16.91
CA LEU A 182 9.67 4.56 -16.60
C LEU A 182 10.71 5.20 -17.55
N ASP A 183 10.38 5.30 -18.84
CA ASP A 183 11.21 5.98 -19.82
C ASP A 183 11.35 7.47 -19.50
N ALA A 184 10.22 8.14 -19.22
CA ALA A 184 10.21 9.56 -18.89
C ALA A 184 11.00 9.89 -17.60
N ILE A 185 11.06 8.97 -16.64
CA ILE A 185 11.91 9.10 -15.45
C ILE A 185 13.38 8.96 -15.83
N GLN A 186 13.73 7.99 -16.67
CA GLN A 186 15.12 7.78 -17.10
C GLN A 186 15.67 8.97 -17.89
N ASP A 187 14.85 9.54 -18.77
CA ASP A 187 15.20 10.71 -19.57
C ASP A 187 15.22 12.03 -18.78
N GLY A 188 14.75 12.02 -17.54
CA GLY A 188 14.65 13.22 -16.69
C GLY A 188 13.53 14.18 -17.12
N ASN A 189 12.57 13.69 -17.91
CA ASN A 189 11.33 14.41 -18.21
C ASN A 189 10.39 14.43 -17.00
N VAL A 190 10.40 13.37 -16.20
CA VAL A 190 9.74 13.27 -14.90
C VAL A 190 10.80 13.28 -13.80
N ASP A 191 10.63 14.14 -12.80
CA ASP A 191 11.60 14.26 -11.71
C ASP A 191 11.34 13.23 -10.60
N ILE A 192 10.06 12.99 -10.25
CA ILE A 192 9.66 11.99 -9.26
C ILE A 192 8.39 11.25 -9.69
N SER A 193 8.26 9.99 -9.28
CA SER A 193 6.97 9.30 -9.39
C SER A 193 6.03 9.73 -8.26
N GLY A 194 4.80 10.06 -8.62
CA GLY A 194 3.71 10.32 -7.66
C GLY A 194 3.07 9.06 -7.10
N GLN A 195 3.61 7.87 -7.39
CA GLN A 195 3.08 6.59 -6.94
C GLN A 195 4.20 5.67 -6.42
N GLY A 196 3.81 4.69 -5.60
CA GLY A 196 4.72 3.63 -5.18
C GLY A 196 5.07 2.71 -6.34
N ILE A 197 6.37 2.59 -6.63
CA ILE A 197 6.90 1.65 -7.64
C ILE A 197 7.63 0.54 -6.92
N SER A 198 7.23 -0.70 -7.16
CA SER A 198 7.95 -1.86 -6.62
C SER A 198 9.35 -1.95 -7.20
N LYS A 199 10.34 -2.07 -6.31
CA LYS A 199 11.73 -2.34 -6.65
C LYS A 199 11.86 -3.74 -7.23
N THR A 200 12.38 -3.83 -8.44
CA THR A 200 12.75 -5.09 -9.10
C THR A 200 14.21 -5.03 -9.52
N THR A 201 14.86 -6.17 -9.66
CA THR A 201 16.29 -6.24 -10.04
C THR A 201 16.59 -5.43 -11.30
N ASP A 202 15.71 -5.50 -12.31
CA ASP A 202 15.89 -4.76 -13.56
C ASP A 202 15.78 -3.24 -13.38
N ARG A 203 14.86 -2.78 -12.52
CA ARG A 203 14.62 -1.34 -12.32
C ARG A 203 15.65 -0.70 -11.39
N ILE A 204 16.14 -1.42 -10.39
CA ILE A 204 17.17 -0.92 -9.45
C ILE A 204 18.46 -0.53 -10.20
N ASN A 205 18.79 -1.24 -11.28
CA ASN A 205 19.97 -0.95 -12.09
C ASN A 205 19.80 0.26 -13.02
N ALA A 206 18.55 0.66 -13.32
CA ALA A 206 18.26 1.74 -14.26
C ALA A 206 17.85 3.04 -13.56
N MET A 207 17.33 2.96 -12.32
CA MET A 207 16.69 4.07 -11.63
C MET A 207 17.13 4.17 -10.18
N THR A 208 17.13 5.40 -9.66
CA THR A 208 17.39 5.65 -8.24
C THR A 208 16.08 5.63 -7.47
N TYR A 209 16.09 4.92 -6.34
CA TYR A 209 14.95 4.83 -5.45
C TYR A 209 15.25 5.49 -4.11
N SER A 210 14.20 6.04 -3.49
CA SER A 210 14.24 6.42 -2.09
C SER A 210 14.22 5.18 -1.18
N PHE A 211 14.23 5.44 0.13
CA PHE A 211 14.02 4.41 1.14
C PHE A 211 12.68 3.70 0.96
N ASP A 212 12.60 2.43 1.35
CA ASP A 212 11.36 1.66 1.25
C ASP A 212 10.29 2.18 2.21
N ILE A 213 9.26 2.80 1.65
CA ILE A 213 8.14 3.38 2.40
C ILE A 213 7.11 2.30 2.76
N LEU A 214 6.92 1.31 1.86
CA LEU A 214 5.92 0.25 2.00
C LEU A 214 6.52 -1.10 1.59
N MET A 215 6.25 -2.13 2.39
CA MET A 215 6.56 -3.51 2.06
C MET A 215 5.27 -4.23 1.63
N ASN A 216 5.26 -4.76 0.41
CA ASN A 216 4.11 -5.49 -0.11
C ASN A 216 4.42 -6.99 -0.16
N SER A 217 3.47 -7.82 0.27
CA SER A 217 3.47 -9.26 0.06
C SER A 217 2.56 -9.63 -1.11
N ARG A 218 2.91 -10.69 -1.86
CA ARG A 218 2.00 -11.29 -2.84
C ARG A 218 1.03 -12.18 -2.09
N ASN A 219 -0.23 -11.76 -2.03
CA ASN A 219 -1.30 -12.53 -1.41
C ASN A 219 -2.15 -13.17 -2.50
N ILE A 220 -2.57 -14.41 -2.28
CA ILE A 220 -3.54 -15.09 -3.13
C ILE A 220 -4.89 -14.94 -2.46
N TYR A 221 -5.82 -14.26 -3.13
CA TYR A 221 -7.19 -14.13 -2.66
C TYR A 221 -8.00 -15.25 -3.30
N ILE A 222 -8.54 -16.14 -2.47
CA ILE A 222 -9.38 -17.25 -2.90
C ILE A 222 -10.80 -16.94 -2.42
N GLU A 223 -11.75 -16.96 -3.34
CA GLU A 223 -13.16 -16.84 -3.01
C GLU A 223 -13.57 -18.02 -2.12
N PRO A 224 -14.14 -17.78 -0.93
CA PRO A 224 -14.60 -18.86 -0.08
C PRO A 224 -15.74 -19.61 -0.78
N VAL A 225 -15.70 -20.95 -0.75
CA VAL A 225 -16.78 -21.77 -1.31
C VAL A 225 -18.07 -21.46 -0.54
N GLU A 226 -19.13 -21.11 -1.25
CA GLU A 226 -20.46 -20.95 -0.66
C GLU A 226 -20.89 -22.27 0.01
N SER A 227 -20.97 -22.29 1.34
CA SER A 227 -21.31 -23.48 2.10
C SER A 227 -22.82 -23.68 2.10
N GLU A 228 -23.34 -24.49 1.16
CA GLU A 228 -24.70 -25.04 1.27
C GLU A 228 -24.80 -26.16 2.34
N SER A 229 -23.68 -26.51 3.00
CA SER A 229 -23.53 -27.73 3.80
C SER A 229 -24.09 -27.66 5.23
N LEU A 230 -24.87 -26.63 5.59
CA LEU A 230 -25.37 -26.47 6.96
C LEU A 230 -26.31 -27.61 7.42
N ARG A 231 -26.91 -28.39 6.50
CA ARG A 231 -27.71 -29.58 6.88
C ARG A 231 -26.85 -30.81 7.20
N ASP A 232 -25.70 -30.94 6.57
CA ASP A 232 -24.87 -32.15 6.70
C ASP A 232 -23.88 -32.07 7.86
N ILE A 233 -23.63 -30.91 8.48
CA ILE A 233 -22.69 -30.79 9.61
C ILE A 233 -23.01 -31.73 10.79
N PHE A 234 -24.28 -32.07 10.99
CA PHE A 234 -24.69 -32.98 12.06
C PHE A 234 -24.57 -34.46 11.69
N LEU A 235 -24.58 -34.79 10.39
CA LEU A 235 -24.43 -36.15 9.89
C LEU A 235 -22.98 -36.47 9.47
N ILE A 236 -22.17 -35.48 9.11
CA ILE A 236 -20.74 -35.61 8.81
C ILE A 236 -19.95 -36.46 9.81
N PRO A 237 -20.14 -36.34 11.15
CA PRO A 237 -19.36 -37.15 12.08
C PRO A 237 -19.74 -38.65 12.08
N PHE A 238 -20.79 -39.06 11.38
CA PHE A 238 -21.28 -40.44 11.40
C PHE A 238 -21.29 -41.06 10.00
N ASP A 239 -20.71 -42.25 9.87
CA ASP A 239 -20.83 -43.02 8.63
C ASP A 239 -22.32 -43.38 8.39
N SER A 240 -22.77 -43.23 7.15
CA SER A 240 -24.04 -43.73 6.63
C SER A 240 -24.37 -45.16 7.08
N ARG A 241 -23.36 -46.04 7.16
CA ARG A 241 -23.50 -47.43 7.61
C ARG A 241 -23.84 -47.52 9.09
N LEU A 242 -23.25 -46.65 9.91
CA LEU A 242 -23.53 -46.56 11.34
C LEU A 242 -24.95 -46.06 11.57
N ILE A 243 -25.37 -45.01 10.86
CA ILE A 243 -26.73 -44.46 10.93
C ILE A 243 -27.76 -45.54 10.58
N LEU A 244 -27.52 -46.28 9.49
CA LEU A 244 -28.39 -47.38 9.07
C LEU A 244 -28.38 -48.52 10.10
N GLY A 245 -27.23 -48.82 10.70
CA GLY A 245 -27.10 -49.80 11.78
C GLY A 245 -27.95 -49.44 13.00
N VAL A 246 -27.85 -48.19 13.47
CA VAL A 246 -28.66 -47.70 14.61
C VAL A 246 -30.15 -47.76 14.27
N ALA A 247 -30.56 -47.29 13.09
CA ALA A 247 -31.95 -47.38 12.65
C ALA A 247 -32.46 -48.83 12.59
N GLY A 248 -31.64 -49.75 12.06
CA GLY A 248 -31.95 -51.18 11.99
C GLY A 248 -32.11 -51.82 13.37
N THR A 249 -31.21 -51.54 14.31
CA THR A 249 -31.33 -52.04 15.69
C THR A 249 -32.60 -51.55 16.38
N GLY A 250 -32.98 -50.28 16.20
CA GLY A 250 -34.21 -49.74 16.77
C GLY A 250 -35.48 -50.38 16.20
N LEU A 251 -35.47 -50.73 14.91
CA LEU A 251 -36.56 -51.46 14.27
C LEU A 251 -36.68 -52.89 14.80
N ILE A 252 -35.56 -53.61 14.95
CA ILE A 252 -35.54 -54.96 15.53
C ILE A 252 -36.09 -54.95 16.97
N LEU A 253 -35.66 -53.98 17.79
CA LEU A 253 -36.14 -53.82 19.16
C LEU A 253 -37.64 -53.54 19.23
N SER A 254 -38.14 -52.68 18.32
CA SER A 254 -39.57 -52.36 18.21
C SER A 254 -40.41 -53.58 17.86
N ILE A 255 -39.92 -54.43 16.95
CA ILE A 255 -40.56 -55.70 16.59
C ILE A 255 -40.57 -56.66 17.79
N ALA A 256 -39.43 -56.86 18.45
CA ALA A 256 -39.31 -57.74 19.60
C ALA A 256 -40.27 -57.32 20.73
N MET A 257 -40.37 -56.03 21.01
CA MET A 257 -41.27 -55.49 22.03
C MET A 257 -42.75 -55.68 21.65
N THR A 258 -43.09 -55.52 20.36
CA THR A 258 -44.45 -55.77 19.87
C THR A 258 -44.85 -57.23 20.00
N ILE A 259 -43.94 -58.15 19.67
CA ILE A 259 -44.15 -59.59 19.85
C ILE A 259 -44.34 -59.90 21.33
N ASN A 260 -43.51 -59.34 22.21
CA ASN A 260 -43.63 -59.54 23.65
C ASN A 260 -44.97 -59.03 24.20
N ASN A 261 -45.39 -57.83 23.81
CA ASN A 261 -46.70 -57.28 24.16
C ASN A 261 -47.86 -58.17 23.67
N TRP A 262 -47.74 -58.71 22.45
CA TRP A 262 -48.74 -59.64 21.90
C TRP A 262 -48.80 -60.96 22.67
N LEU A 263 -47.65 -61.55 23.00
CA LEU A 263 -47.57 -62.78 23.81
C LEU A 263 -48.15 -62.56 25.21
N HIS A 264 -47.82 -61.44 25.86
CA HIS A 264 -48.37 -61.09 27.16
C HIS A 264 -49.90 -60.94 27.13
N ALA A 265 -50.45 -60.28 26.11
CA ALA A 265 -51.90 -60.18 25.92
C ALA A 265 -52.56 -61.54 25.66
N LYS A 266 -51.87 -62.47 24.99
CA LYS A 266 -52.37 -63.81 24.66
C LYS A 266 -52.36 -64.77 25.86
N PHE A 267 -51.32 -64.72 26.70
CA PHE A 267 -51.14 -65.68 27.81
C PHE A 267 -51.63 -65.19 29.19
N ARG A 268 -51.98 -63.90 29.33
CA ARG A 268 -52.55 -63.33 30.58
C ARG A 268 -53.82 -62.50 30.30
N PRO A 269 -54.97 -63.14 29.97
CA PRO A 269 -56.22 -62.43 29.65
C PRO A 269 -56.94 -61.81 30.88
N GLN A 270 -56.26 -61.62 32.02
CA GLN A 270 -56.92 -61.33 33.30
C GLN A 270 -57.30 -59.86 33.54
N ASN A 271 -57.32 -58.98 32.53
CA ASN A 271 -57.88 -57.64 32.70
C ASN A 271 -58.59 -57.15 31.44
N LYS A 272 -59.90 -56.91 31.54
CA LYS A 272 -60.78 -56.42 30.45
C LYS A 272 -60.45 -54.99 29.96
N GLU A 273 -59.44 -54.35 30.52
CA GLU A 273 -58.93 -53.03 30.10
C GLU A 273 -57.56 -53.09 29.38
N SER A 274 -57.04 -54.26 29.04
CA SER A 274 -55.78 -54.35 28.28
C SER A 274 -56.00 -53.99 26.81
N LYS A 275 -56.00 -52.68 26.51
CA LYS A 275 -55.94 -52.17 25.13
C LYS A 275 -54.76 -52.85 24.43
N ARG A 276 -55.03 -53.54 23.32
CA ARG A 276 -54.00 -54.19 22.48
C ARG A 276 -53.05 -53.10 22.02
N ARG A 277 -51.80 -53.18 22.48
CA ARG A 277 -50.77 -52.19 22.16
C ARG A 277 -50.35 -52.34 20.72
N GLU A 278 -50.35 -51.24 19.99
CA GLU A 278 -50.02 -51.22 18.57
C GLU A 278 -48.49 -51.18 18.36
N PHE A 279 -48.05 -51.56 17.17
CA PHE A 279 -46.64 -51.52 16.79
C PHE A 279 -46.06 -50.09 16.87
N SER A 280 -46.87 -49.08 16.52
CA SER A 280 -46.55 -47.66 16.64
C SER A 280 -46.18 -47.25 18.07
N GLU A 281 -46.89 -47.77 19.07
CA GLU A 281 -46.62 -47.51 20.49
C GLU A 281 -45.27 -48.11 20.92
N SER A 282 -44.90 -49.27 20.36
CA SER A 282 -43.60 -49.91 20.63
C SER A 282 -42.43 -49.16 19.98
N ILE A 283 -42.64 -48.54 18.81
CA ILE A 283 -41.65 -47.65 18.18
C ILE A 283 -41.42 -46.40 19.04
N VAL A 284 -42.49 -45.72 19.46
CA VAL A 284 -42.38 -44.52 20.31
C VAL A 284 -41.65 -44.84 21.61
N TRP A 285 -41.89 -46.02 22.17
CA TRP A 285 -41.17 -46.50 23.33
C TRP A 285 -39.66 -46.68 23.07
N CYS A 286 -39.29 -47.33 21.95
CA CYS A 286 -37.88 -47.51 21.57
C CYS A 286 -37.20 -46.16 21.30
N VAL A 287 -37.86 -45.23 20.60
CA VAL A 287 -37.32 -43.89 20.35
C VAL A 287 -37.05 -43.15 21.67
N GLY A 288 -37.95 -43.26 22.66
CA GLY A 288 -37.74 -42.68 23.99
C GLY A 288 -36.50 -43.24 24.72
N ILE A 289 -36.15 -44.51 24.48
CA ILE A 289 -34.93 -45.13 25.01
C ILE A 289 -33.70 -44.65 24.26
N PHE A 290 -33.70 -44.67 22.92
CA PHE A 290 -32.56 -44.21 22.10
C PHE A 290 -32.24 -42.73 22.33
N THR A 291 -33.26 -41.91 22.53
CA THR A 291 -33.10 -40.48 22.79
C THR A 291 -32.80 -40.16 24.25
N GLN A 292 -32.73 -41.18 25.13
CA GLN A 292 -32.55 -41.04 26.58
C GLN A 292 -33.60 -40.15 27.27
N GLN A 293 -34.69 -39.81 26.57
CA GLN A 293 -35.80 -39.02 27.14
C GLN A 293 -36.69 -39.87 28.06
N GLY A 294 -36.44 -41.19 28.09
CA GLY A 294 -37.22 -42.15 28.85
C GLY A 294 -38.56 -42.43 28.16
N SER A 295 -39.43 -43.13 28.86
CA SER A 295 -40.74 -43.47 28.34
C SER A 295 -41.81 -43.29 29.41
N ILE A 296 -42.97 -42.78 29.01
CA ILE A 296 -44.16 -42.61 29.88
C ILE A 296 -44.70 -43.98 30.35
N TRP A 297 -44.19 -45.07 29.76
CA TRP A 297 -44.64 -46.44 29.95
C TRP A 297 -43.93 -47.07 31.16
N LYS A 298 -44.68 -47.35 32.22
CA LYS A 298 -44.20 -48.15 33.36
C LYS A 298 -44.56 -49.63 33.17
N THR A 299 -43.56 -50.51 33.14
CA THR A 299 -43.76 -51.96 33.21
C THR A 299 -44.36 -52.32 34.57
N ARG A 300 -45.54 -52.95 34.61
CA ARG A 300 -46.29 -53.23 35.85
C ARG A 300 -45.93 -54.59 36.50
N SER A 301 -45.22 -55.47 35.80
CA SER A 301 -44.82 -56.80 36.29
C SER A 301 -43.38 -56.81 36.82
N LEU A 302 -43.10 -57.51 37.93
CA LEU A 302 -41.75 -57.63 38.51
C LEU A 302 -40.77 -58.35 37.56
N THR A 303 -41.29 -59.27 36.73
CA THR A 303 -40.52 -59.98 35.69
C THR A 303 -40.22 -59.06 34.50
N GLU A 304 -41.17 -58.20 34.12
CA GLU A 304 -40.97 -57.17 33.08
C GLU A 304 -40.05 -56.06 33.57
N LYS A 305 -40.09 -55.71 34.86
CA LYS A 305 -39.18 -54.73 35.47
C LYS A 305 -37.74 -55.26 35.52
N ASN A 306 -37.56 -56.56 35.76
CA ASN A 306 -36.25 -57.20 35.70
C ASN A 306 -35.75 -57.38 34.26
N HIS A 307 -36.64 -57.62 33.28
CA HIS A 307 -36.28 -57.61 31.85
C HIS A 307 -36.08 -56.20 31.29
N CYS A 308 -36.79 -55.18 31.77
CA CYS A 308 -36.63 -53.79 31.37
C CYS A 308 -35.41 -53.17 32.04
N ASN A 309 -35.11 -53.46 33.30
CA ASN A 309 -33.85 -53.07 33.93
C ASN A 309 -32.67 -53.85 33.35
N ARG A 310 -32.83 -55.15 33.04
CA ARG A 310 -31.82 -55.86 32.28
C ARG A 310 -31.70 -55.38 30.86
N SER A 311 -32.76 -54.89 30.19
CA SER A 311 -32.68 -54.27 28.85
C SER A 311 -32.18 -52.83 28.93
N PHE A 312 -32.36 -52.09 30.02
CA PHE A 312 -31.78 -50.75 30.19
C PHE A 312 -30.29 -50.86 30.54
N VAL A 313 -29.93 -51.88 31.33
CA VAL A 313 -28.53 -52.20 31.64
C VAL A 313 -27.89 -52.94 30.46
N PHE A 314 -28.58 -53.84 29.75
CA PHE A 314 -28.10 -54.42 28.50
C PHE A 314 -28.03 -53.35 27.43
N ASP A 315 -29.05 -52.58 27.12
CA ASP A 315 -28.96 -51.54 26.08
C ASP A 315 -27.92 -50.48 26.47
N SER A 316 -27.78 -50.07 27.73
CA SER A 316 -26.67 -49.18 28.11
C SER A 316 -25.29 -49.87 27.97
N SER A 317 -25.16 -51.13 28.42
CA SER A 317 -23.89 -51.88 28.34
C SER A 317 -23.60 -52.45 26.95
N TYR A 318 -24.60 -52.63 26.10
CA TYR A 318 -24.59 -53.25 24.78
C TYR A 318 -24.58 -52.18 23.70
N ILE A 319 -25.12 -50.99 23.95
CA ILE A 319 -24.75 -49.78 23.22
C ILE A 319 -23.31 -49.42 23.59
N GLN A 320 -22.89 -49.47 24.86
CA GLN A 320 -21.46 -49.31 25.21
C GLN A 320 -20.55 -50.43 24.67
N PHE A 321 -21.02 -51.69 24.59
CA PHE A 321 -20.28 -52.81 24.01
C PHE A 321 -20.31 -52.79 22.48
N LEU A 322 -21.39 -52.33 21.85
CA LEU A 322 -21.45 -52.10 20.40
C LEU A 322 -20.55 -50.92 20.04
N PHE A 323 -20.58 -49.81 20.78
CA PHE A 323 -19.61 -48.72 20.61
C PHE A 323 -18.18 -49.20 20.88
N GLY A 324 -17.94 -50.02 21.91
CA GLY A 324 -16.62 -50.58 22.24
C GLY A 324 -16.10 -51.59 21.21
N VAL A 325 -16.95 -52.47 20.69
CA VAL A 325 -16.60 -53.45 19.65
C VAL A 325 -16.45 -52.76 18.29
N TYR A 326 -17.24 -51.74 17.97
CA TYR A 326 -17.04 -50.92 16.76
C TYR A 326 -15.73 -50.12 16.84
N TYR A 327 -15.38 -49.58 18.01
CA TYR A 327 -14.11 -48.86 18.22
C TYR A 327 -12.89 -49.77 18.04
N VAL A 328 -13.00 -51.04 18.43
CA VAL A 328 -11.91 -52.04 18.31
C VAL A 328 -11.81 -52.66 16.91
N TYR A 329 -12.90 -52.74 16.14
CA TYR A 329 -12.89 -53.38 14.81
C TYR A 329 -12.79 -52.42 13.62
N PHE A 330 -13.02 -51.11 13.80
CA PHE A 330 -13.06 -50.17 12.67
C PHE A 330 -12.12 -48.94 12.81
N ILE A 331 -11.40 -48.80 13.94
CA ILE A 331 -10.34 -47.79 14.13
C ILE A 331 -8.94 -48.45 14.27
N SER A 332 -8.82 -49.76 14.03
CA SER A 332 -7.54 -50.44 13.73
C SER A 332 -7.50 -50.83 12.26
#